data_AF-A0A0F7FPR3-F1
#
_entry.id   AF-A0A0F7FPR3-F1
#
_cell.length_a   1.000
_cell.length_b   1.000
_cell.length_c   1.000
_cell.angle_alpha   90.00
_cell.angle_beta   90.00
_cell.angle_gamma   90.00
#
_symmetry.space_group_name_H-M   'P 1'
#
loop_
_entity.id
_entity.type
_entity.pdbx_description
1 polymer ?
#
loop_
_entity_poly.entity_id
_entity_poly.type
_entity_poly.pdbx_seq_one_letter_code
_entity_poly.pdbx_strand_id
1 'polypeptide(L)' 'MPKNKTHSGVSKRFKLTGSGKVMRQRAGRRHYLEHKPSTLTRRLAGTTETAPADAKRIKKLLGK' A
#
# COMPACT_ATOMS: atom_id res chain seq x y z
N MET A 1 3.42 -17.64 -26.30
CA MET A 1 4.16 -16.96 -25.21
C MET A 1 3.22 -16.69 -24.05
N PRO A 2 3.50 -17.17 -22.84
CA PRO A 2 2.63 -16.92 -21.68
C PRO A 2 2.68 -15.43 -21.28
N LYS A 3 1.52 -14.85 -20.94
CA LYS A 3 1.43 -13.46 -20.46
C LYS A 3 2.03 -13.35 -19.06
N ASN A 4 2.73 -12.26 -18.79
CA ASN A 4 3.21 -11.95 -17.44
C ASN A 4 2.00 -11.64 -16.52
N LYS A 5 1.73 -12.52 -15.56
CA LYS A 5 0.61 -12.34 -14.62
C LYS A 5 1.03 -11.44 -13.47
N THR A 6 0.19 -10.48 -13.14
CA THR A 6 0.42 -9.61 -12.00
C THR A 6 0.20 -10.37 -10.69
N HIS A 7 0.95 -10.00 -9.65
CA HIS A 7 0.78 -10.62 -8.34
C HIS A 7 -0.55 -10.17 -7.71
N SER A 8 -1.49 -11.10 -7.59
CA SER A 8 -2.87 -10.83 -7.16
C SER A 8 -2.94 -10.18 -5.76
N GLY A 9 -2.04 -10.55 -4.85
CA GLY A 9 -1.97 -9.95 -3.52
C GLY A 9 -1.48 -8.50 -3.51
N VAL A 10 -0.63 -8.12 -4.47
CA VAL A 10 -0.06 -6.77 -4.55
C VAL A 10 -1.07 -5.84 -5.22
N SER A 11 -1.72 -6.30 -6.28
CA SER A 11 -2.82 -5.60 -6.96
C SER A 11 -3.92 -5.12 -5.98
N LYS A 12 -4.27 -5.95 -4.98
CA LYS A 12 -5.29 -5.62 -3.98
C LYS A 12 -4.84 -4.59 -2.94
N ARG A 13 -3.54 -4.47 -2.68
CA ARG A 13 -2.99 -3.72 -1.53
C ARG A 13 -2.34 -2.40 -1.92
N PHE A 14 -1.84 -2.29 -3.14
CA PHE A 14 -1.09 -1.15 -3.64
C PHE A 14 -1.77 -0.54 -4.87
N LYS A 15 -1.83 0.78 -4.92
CA LYS A 15 -2.35 1.53 -6.07
C LYS A 15 -1.28 2.45 -6.63
N LEU A 16 -1.26 2.60 -7.95
CA LEU A 16 -0.41 3.57 -8.64
C LEU A 16 -1.20 4.86 -8.88
N THR A 17 -0.62 6.01 -8.54
CA THR A 17 -1.17 7.32 -8.95
C THR A 17 -0.89 7.57 -10.43
N GLY A 18 -1.55 8.58 -11.03
CA GLY A 18 -1.25 9.02 -12.39
C GLY A 18 0.22 9.43 -12.58
N SER A 19 0.85 9.96 -11.53
CA SER A 19 2.28 10.30 -11.50
C SER A 19 3.23 9.13 -11.23
N GLY A 20 2.72 7.89 -11.09
CA GLY A 20 3.55 6.69 -10.90
C GLY A 20 4.04 6.44 -9.47
N LYS A 21 3.45 7.13 -8.47
CA LYS A 21 3.72 6.89 -7.05
C LYS A 21 2.95 5.66 -6.56
N VAL A 22 3.58 4.88 -5.68
CA VAL A 22 2.98 3.66 -5.11
C VAL A 22 2.33 3.99 -3.76
N MET A 23 1.00 3.96 -3.73
CA MET A 23 0.20 4.26 -2.54
C MET A 23 -0.19 2.97 -1.80
N ARG A 24 -0.15 3.03 -0.46
CA ARG A 24 -0.55 1.94 0.44
C ARG A 24 -1.41 2.44 1.60
N GLN A 25 -2.21 1.56 2.18
CA GLN A 25 -2.87 1.84 3.47
C GLN A 25 -1.85 1.71 4.63
N ARG A 26 -2.03 2.49 5.70
CA ARG A 26 -1.25 2.35 6.94
C ARG A 26 -1.74 1.12 7.74
N ALA A 27 -0.79 0.41 8.37
CA ALA A 27 -1.08 -0.72 9.24
C ALA A 27 -1.48 -0.25 10.65
N GLY A 28 -2.02 -1.16 11.48
CA GLY A 28 -2.32 -0.87 12.89
C GLY A 28 -3.67 -0.21 13.19
N ARG A 29 -4.54 -0.04 12.18
CA ARG A 29 -5.88 0.57 12.33
C ARG A 29 -7.05 -0.42 12.26
N ARG A 30 -6.80 -1.74 12.26
CA ARG A 30 -7.86 -2.75 12.07
C ARG A 30 -8.49 -3.25 13.37
N HIS A 31 -7.73 -3.26 14.47
CA HIS A 31 -8.16 -3.82 15.76
C HIS A 31 -7.37 -3.17 16.90
N TYR A 32 -7.77 -3.49 18.15
CA TYR A 32 -7.28 -2.86 19.39
C TYR A 32 -7.34 -1.33 19.32
N LEU A 33 -8.52 -0.79 19.01
CA LEU A 33 -8.73 0.66 18.89
C LEU A 33 -9.06 1.32 20.23
N GLU A 34 -9.51 0.55 21.22
CA GLU A 34 -9.92 1.02 22.55
C GLU A 34 -8.78 1.75 23.27
N HIS A 35 -7.57 1.17 23.30
CA HIS A 35 -6.41 1.76 23.96
C HIS A 35 -5.65 2.78 23.09
N LYS A 36 -6.09 3.00 21.85
CA LYS A 36 -5.40 3.90 20.90
C LYS A 36 -6.05 5.28 20.93
N PRO A 37 -5.29 6.36 21.18
CA PRO A 37 -5.87 7.68 21.19
C PRO A 37 -6.40 8.06 19.80
N SER A 38 -7.46 8.85 19.75
CA SER A 38 -8.08 9.34 18.50
C SER A 38 -7.10 10.09 17.59
N THR A 39 -6.04 10.68 18.18
CA THR A 39 -4.93 11.32 17.44
C THR A 39 -4.16 10.30 16.59
N LEU A 40 -3.87 9.12 17.15
CA LEU A 40 -3.17 8.04 16.47
C LEU A 40 -4.05 7.39 15.40
N THR A 41 -5.32 7.12 15.70
CA THR A 41 -6.23 6.50 14.72
C THR A 41 -6.48 7.41 13.52
N ARG A 42 -6.56 8.72 13.72
CA ARG A 42 -6.59 9.74 12.66
C ARG A 42 -5.29 9.78 11.86
N ARG A 43 -4.12 9.72 12.50
CA ARG A 43 -2.83 9.64 11.78
C ARG A 43 -2.72 8.36 10.94
N LEU A 44 -3.27 7.24 11.40
CA LEU A 44 -3.29 5.98 10.64
C LEU A 44 -4.39 5.95 9.57
N ALA A 45 -5.22 6.99 9.48
CA ALA A 45 -6.22 7.09 8.43
C ALA A 45 -5.61 7.44 7.07
N GLY A 46 -6.29 7.00 6.02
CA GLY A 46 -5.91 7.29 4.64
C GLY A 46 -4.84 6.37 4.05
N THR A 47 -4.34 6.80 2.89
CA THR A 47 -3.25 6.14 2.17
C THR A 47 -2.01 7.00 2.19
N THR A 48 -0.84 6.36 2.14
CA THR A 48 0.46 7.01 2.20
C THR A 48 1.33 6.50 1.07
N GLU A 49 2.29 7.30 0.64
CA GLU A 49 3.32 6.86 -0.28
C GLU A 49 4.17 5.76 0.37
N THR A 50 4.55 4.77 -0.43
CA THR A 50 5.42 3.68 0.01
C THR A 50 6.86 4.19 0.10
N ALA A 51 7.66 3.62 1.00
CA ALA A 51 9.06 3.96 1.10
C ALA A 51 9.78 3.73 -0.24
N PRO A 52 10.75 4.59 -0.63
CA PRO A 52 11.48 4.45 -1.89
C PRO A 52 12.14 3.09 -2.08
N ALA A 53 12.61 2.48 -0.98
CA ALA A 53 13.26 1.17 -0.99
C ALA A 53 12.34 0.04 -1.50
N ASP A 54 11.05 0.08 -1.18
CA ASP A 54 10.10 -0.98 -1.54
C ASP A 54 9.42 -0.72 -2.90
N ALA A 55 9.42 0.53 -3.36
CA ALA A 55 8.72 0.95 -4.57
C ALA A 55 9.16 0.16 -5.82
N LYS A 56 10.46 -0.09 -5.97
CA LYS A 56 11.01 -0.87 -7.10
C LYS A 56 10.49 -2.31 -7.13
N ARG A 57 10.42 -2.96 -5.96
CA ARG A 57 9.93 -4.35 -5.85
C ARG A 57 8.45 -4.43 -6.18
N ILE A 58 7.65 -3.48 -5.68
CA ILE A 58 6.20 -3.45 -5.90
C ILE A 58 5.84 -3.22 -7.37
N LYS A 59 6.56 -2.31 -8.06
CA LYS A 59 6.36 -2.07 -9.50
C LYS A 59 6.61 -3.34 -10.33
N LYS A 60 7.71 -4.05 -10.05
CA LYS A 60 8.01 -5.35 -10.68
C LYS A 60 6.89 -6.39 -10.47
N LEU A 61 6.32 -6.47 -9.27
CA LEU A 61 5.22 -7.39 -8.95
C LEU A 61 3.89 -7.02 -9.63
N LEU A 62 3.70 -5.74 -9.97
CA LEU A 62 2.57 -5.23 -10.74
C LEU A 62 2.78 -5.35 -12.25
N GLY A 63 3.95 -5.79 -12.70
CA GLY A 63 4.29 -5.85 -14.13
C GLY A 63 4.41 -4.47 -14.78
N LYS A 64 4.77 -3.45 -14.00
CA LYS A 64 4.98 -2.07 -14.44
C LYS A 64 6.41 -1.59 -14.19
#